data_AF-A0AAN7PH14-F1
#
_entry.id   AF-A0AAN7PH14-F1
#
_cell.length_a   1.000
_cell.length_b   1.000
_cell.length_c   1.000
_cell.angle_alpha   90.00
_cell.angle_beta   90.00
_cell.angle_gamma   90.00
#
_symmetry.space_group_name_H-M   'P 1'
#
loop_
_entity.id
_entity.type
_entity.pdbx_description
1 polymer ?
#
loop_
_entity_poly.entity_id
_entity_poly.type
_entity_poly.pdbx_seq_one_letter_code
_entity_poly.pdbx_strand_id
1 'polypeptide(L)'
;MKAFFFILLVALALSKKIDNHIHEVWNNLIKPYKEECIETSKVNLEEVNNMLHQMIVPDDESFHNYLKCIYNHLKMLEPDGTFNHKVILEKAPYVSEELLNTCVDKANPETKFVLRQVTELKFEVNKMPLQIDRIEKLLSNFMTENVLGEGDNDGDFLNNIPLGSIDAINSFDSEIKSDKRKFKKLAHLLYLLGGDTTQKIVYSHMNKLITNEAGVLYSGQGKKKKLPFMNLTLYNVILVATRKWLSTATDVDIKNQLHFSWPQQSHA
;
A
#
# COMPACT_ATOMS: atom_id res chain seq x y z
N MET A 1 23.58 16.06 4.14
CA MET A 1 23.44 15.76 2.70
C MET A 1 24.72 15.26 2.00
N LYS A 2 25.95 15.56 2.47
CA LYS A 2 27.19 15.08 1.83
C LYS A 2 27.58 13.63 2.17
N ALA A 3 27.14 13.09 3.31
CA ALA A 3 27.45 11.71 3.73
C ALA A 3 26.67 10.63 2.95
N PHE A 4 25.47 10.94 2.46
CA PHE A 4 24.65 10.00 1.69
C PHE A 4 25.22 9.74 0.28
N PHE A 5 25.87 10.74 -0.33
CA PHE A 5 26.50 10.60 -1.64
C PHE A 5 27.75 9.72 -1.61
N PHE A 6 28.52 9.74 -0.51
CA PHE A 6 29.69 8.88 -0.35
C PHE A 6 29.31 7.41 -0.12
N ILE A 7 28.22 7.13 0.60
CA ILE A 7 27.73 5.76 0.82
C ILE A 7 27.18 5.17 -0.50
N LEU A 8 26.53 5.99 -1.35
CA LEU A 8 26.05 5.58 -2.67
C LEU A 8 27.20 5.33 -3.68
N LEU A 9 28.26 6.14 -3.63
CA LEU A 9 29.47 5.97 -4.46
C LEU A 9 30.31 4.75 -4.04
N VAL A 10 30.38 4.43 -2.75
CA VAL A 10 31.05 3.22 -2.24
C VAL A 10 30.23 1.96 -2.54
N ALA A 11 28.89 2.04 -2.55
CA ALA A 11 28.02 0.94 -2.95
C ALA A 11 28.13 0.61 -4.46
N LEU A 12 28.30 1.64 -5.32
CA LEU A 12 28.56 1.44 -6.75
C LEU A 12 29.99 0.93 -7.04
N ALA A 13 30.96 1.24 -6.18
CA ALA A 13 32.34 0.76 -6.31
C ALA A 13 32.55 -0.69 -5.80
N LEU A 14 31.52 -1.32 -5.21
CA LEU A 14 31.57 -2.68 -4.68
C LEU A 14 30.77 -3.70 -5.50
N SER A 15 30.46 -3.45 -6.78
CA SER A 15 30.24 -4.57 -7.70
C SER A 15 31.62 -5.23 -7.92
N LYS A 16 31.95 -6.21 -7.07
CA LYS A 16 33.18 -6.99 -7.20
C LYS A 16 33.18 -7.65 -8.57
N LYS A 17 33.85 -7.03 -9.55
CA LYS A 17 34.06 -7.58 -10.89
C LYS A 17 34.48 -9.05 -10.75
N ILE A 18 33.81 -9.95 -11.46
CA ILE A 18 34.14 -11.38 -11.45
C ILE A 18 35.62 -11.52 -11.86
N ASP A 19 36.37 -12.34 -11.15
CA ASP A 19 37.78 -12.59 -11.47
C ASP A 19 37.90 -13.11 -12.91
N ASN A 20 38.84 -12.57 -13.69
CA ASN A 20 39.07 -12.97 -15.07
C ASN A 20 39.31 -14.49 -15.20
N HIS A 21 39.88 -15.13 -14.19
CA HIS A 21 40.04 -16.58 -14.15
C HIS A 21 38.69 -17.32 -14.25
N ILE A 22 37.66 -16.84 -13.56
CA ILE A 22 36.31 -17.44 -13.60
C ILE A 22 35.72 -17.30 -15.01
N HIS A 23 35.92 -16.16 -15.66
CA HIS A 23 35.49 -15.95 -17.05
C HIS A 23 36.15 -16.93 -18.00
N GLU A 24 37.46 -17.13 -17.88
CA GLU A 24 38.20 -18.04 -18.74
C GLU A 24 37.76 -19.50 -18.56
N VAL A 25 37.62 -19.96 -17.31
CA VAL A 25 37.15 -21.31 -17.00
C VAL A 25 35.75 -21.52 -17.57
N TRP A 26 34.82 -20.59 -17.33
CA TRP A 26 33.47 -20.68 -17.87
C TRP A 26 33.46 -20.72 -19.39
N ASN A 27 34.15 -19.77 -20.05
CA ASN A 27 34.19 -19.69 -21.51
C ASN A 27 34.77 -20.95 -22.15
N ASN A 28 35.82 -21.53 -21.56
CA ASN A 28 36.41 -22.78 -22.03
C ASN A 28 35.47 -23.97 -21.83
N LEU A 29 34.76 -24.01 -20.71
CA LEU A 29 33.81 -25.08 -20.39
C LEU A 29 32.63 -25.11 -21.38
N ILE A 30 32.10 -23.94 -21.73
CA ILE A 30 30.93 -23.85 -22.63
C ILE A 30 31.30 -23.84 -24.12
N LYS A 31 32.56 -23.58 -24.47
CA LYS A 31 33.03 -23.41 -25.86
C LYS A 31 32.51 -24.48 -26.83
N PRO A 32 32.52 -25.79 -26.50
CA PRO A 32 32.07 -26.82 -27.44
C PRO A 32 30.58 -26.77 -27.77
N TYR A 33 29.77 -26.16 -26.91
CA TYR A 33 28.30 -26.17 -26.98
C TYR A 33 27.71 -24.78 -27.26
N LYS A 34 28.55 -23.73 -27.20
CA LYS A 34 28.11 -22.34 -27.24
C LYS A 34 27.33 -22.02 -28.52
N GLU A 35 27.85 -22.38 -29.68
CA GLU A 35 27.22 -22.05 -30.97
C GLU A 35 25.89 -22.80 -31.16
N GLU A 36 25.86 -24.10 -30.90
CA GLU A 36 24.66 -24.94 -30.96
C GLU A 36 23.55 -24.41 -30.04
N CYS A 37 23.90 -24.07 -28.79
CA CYS A 37 22.93 -23.55 -27.85
C CYS A 37 22.43 -22.15 -28.21
N ILE A 38 23.26 -21.31 -28.84
CA ILE A 38 22.82 -19.99 -29.35
C ILE A 38 21.81 -20.18 -30.48
N GLU A 39 22.11 -21.05 -31.44
CA GLU A 39 21.24 -21.32 -32.58
C GLU A 39 19.88 -21.89 -32.13
N THR A 40 19.91 -22.86 -31.22
CA THR A 40 18.70 -23.56 -30.74
C THR A 40 17.81 -22.65 -29.89
N SER A 41 18.40 -21.85 -29.00
CA SER A 41 17.66 -20.96 -28.10
C SER A 41 17.23 -19.64 -28.74
N LYS A 42 17.88 -19.25 -29.84
CA LYS A 42 17.74 -17.94 -30.51
C LYS A 42 18.07 -16.76 -29.60
N VAL A 43 18.88 -16.97 -28.56
CA VAL A 43 19.36 -15.91 -27.66
C VAL A 43 20.24 -14.91 -28.41
N ASN A 44 20.25 -13.65 -27.98
CA ASN A 44 21.15 -12.66 -28.54
C ASN A 44 22.61 -12.97 -28.14
N LEU A 45 23.52 -13.03 -29.12
CA LEU A 45 24.94 -13.27 -28.89
C LEU A 45 25.58 -12.21 -27.97
N GLU A 46 25.13 -10.96 -28.05
CA GLU A 46 25.62 -9.88 -27.19
C GLU A 46 25.26 -10.13 -25.71
N GLU A 47 24.05 -10.61 -25.43
CA GLU A 47 23.61 -10.96 -24.08
C GLU A 47 24.45 -12.09 -23.49
N VAL A 48 24.70 -13.14 -24.27
CA VAL A 48 25.57 -14.27 -23.87
C VAL A 48 26.99 -13.80 -23.55
N ASN A 49 27.55 -12.93 -24.39
CA ASN A 49 28.91 -12.43 -24.20
C ASN A 49 29.02 -11.47 -23.01
N ASN A 50 27.97 -10.69 -22.74
CA ASN A 50 27.98 -9.67 -21.70
C ASN A 50 27.60 -10.19 -20.31
N MET A 51 26.98 -11.39 -20.19
CA MET A 51 26.40 -11.84 -18.93
C MET A 51 27.38 -11.85 -17.74
N LEU A 52 28.60 -12.37 -17.95
CA LEU A 52 29.61 -12.40 -16.88
C LEU A 52 30.33 -11.05 -16.75
N HIS A 53 30.47 -10.29 -17.85
CA HIS A 53 31.22 -9.03 -17.85
C HIS A 53 30.46 -7.90 -17.16
N GLN A 54 29.14 -7.86 -17.36
CA GLN A 54 28.27 -6.84 -16.82
C GLN A 54 27.50 -7.32 -15.58
N MET A 55 27.55 -8.62 -15.26
CA MET A 55 26.69 -9.27 -14.26
C MET A 55 25.20 -9.01 -14.50
N ILE A 56 24.83 -8.81 -15.77
CA ILE A 56 23.45 -8.63 -16.19
C ILE A 56 23.01 -9.97 -16.77
N VAL A 57 22.05 -10.60 -16.10
CA VAL A 57 21.43 -11.85 -16.53
C VAL A 57 20.03 -11.47 -17.02
N PRO A 58 19.75 -11.52 -18.33
CA PRO A 58 18.41 -11.28 -18.86
C PRO A 58 17.39 -12.25 -18.27
N ASP A 59 16.19 -11.75 -17.97
CA ASP A 59 15.04 -12.53 -17.50
C ASP A 59 14.05 -12.73 -18.65
N ASP A 60 14.53 -13.34 -19.74
CA ASP A 60 13.73 -13.68 -20.91
C ASP A 60 13.85 -15.16 -21.28
N GLU A 61 12.85 -15.66 -22.00
CA GLU A 61 12.72 -17.07 -22.32
C GLU A 61 13.87 -17.60 -23.20
N SER A 62 14.39 -16.79 -24.14
CA SER A 62 15.47 -17.21 -25.03
C SER A 62 16.77 -17.42 -24.25
N PHE A 63 17.07 -16.51 -23.32
CA PHE A 63 18.23 -16.62 -22.46
C PHE A 63 18.11 -17.78 -21.46
N HIS A 64 16.93 -18.02 -20.89
CA HIS A 64 16.68 -19.20 -20.06
C HIS A 64 16.89 -20.51 -20.82
N ASN A 65 16.41 -20.58 -22.07
CA ASN A 65 16.59 -21.74 -22.93
C ASN A 65 18.07 -21.97 -23.28
N TYR A 66 18.83 -20.89 -23.51
CA TYR A 66 20.28 -20.96 -23.71
C TYR A 66 21.00 -21.58 -22.50
N LEU A 67 20.76 -21.07 -21.30
CA LEU A 67 21.39 -21.59 -20.08
C LEU A 67 20.99 -23.05 -19.83
N LYS A 68 19.72 -23.40 -20.04
CA LYS A 68 19.23 -24.78 -19.92
C LYS A 68 19.94 -25.71 -20.90
N CYS A 69 20.12 -25.29 -22.15
CA CYS A 69 20.88 -26.04 -23.15
C CYS A 69 22.32 -26.31 -22.67
N ILE A 70 23.03 -25.26 -22.26
CA ILE A 70 24.40 -25.38 -21.74
C ILE A 70 24.48 -26.32 -20.55
N TYR A 71 23.60 -26.16 -19.55
CA TYR A 71 23.63 -27.00 -18.35
C TYR A 71 23.29 -28.46 -18.63
N ASN A 72 22.40 -28.74 -19.59
CA ASN A 72 22.13 -30.10 -20.04
C ASN A 72 23.34 -30.75 -20.70
N HIS A 73 24.03 -30.06 -21.63
CA HIS A 73 25.25 -30.59 -22.26
C HIS A 73 26.37 -30.83 -21.24
N LEU A 74 26.47 -29.97 -20.23
CA LEU A 74 27.43 -30.11 -19.14
C LEU A 74 27.01 -31.13 -18.07
N LYS A 75 25.81 -31.72 -18.17
CA LYS A 75 25.21 -32.63 -17.18
C LYS A 75 25.09 -32.00 -15.78
N MET A 76 24.93 -30.68 -15.73
CA MET A 76 24.67 -29.92 -14.50
C MET A 76 23.19 -29.95 -14.10
N LEU A 77 22.32 -30.43 -14.99
CA LEU A 77 20.92 -30.71 -14.72
C LEU A 77 20.64 -32.21 -14.89
N GLU A 78 19.82 -32.75 -14.00
CA GLU A 78 19.22 -34.07 -14.09
C GLU A 78 18.02 -34.07 -15.08
N PRO A 79 17.54 -35.24 -15.54
CA PRO A 79 16.40 -35.32 -16.46
C PRO A 79 15.11 -34.68 -15.95
N ASP A 80 14.94 -34.59 -14.63
CA ASP A 80 13.79 -33.94 -13.98
C ASP A 80 13.95 -32.40 -13.88
N GLY A 81 15.08 -31.86 -14.31
CA GLY A 81 15.40 -30.43 -14.26
C GLY A 81 16.02 -29.97 -12.94
N THR A 82 16.33 -30.87 -12.00
CA THR A 82 17.06 -30.53 -10.77
C THR A 82 18.55 -30.38 -11.04
N PHE A 83 19.26 -29.61 -10.20
CA PHE A 83 20.70 -29.41 -10.34
C PHE A 83 21.49 -30.62 -9.85
N ASN A 84 22.48 -31.08 -10.62
CA ASN A 84 23.43 -32.10 -10.19
C ASN A 84 24.58 -31.43 -9.40
N HIS A 85 24.46 -31.43 -8.06
CA HIS A 85 25.41 -30.73 -7.18
C HIS A 85 26.85 -31.19 -7.39
N LYS A 86 27.07 -32.50 -7.52
CA LYS A 86 28.39 -33.09 -7.66
C LYS A 86 29.08 -32.61 -8.94
N VAL A 87 28.37 -32.64 -10.07
CA VAL A 87 28.91 -32.21 -11.37
C VAL A 87 29.20 -30.71 -11.38
N ILE A 88 28.36 -29.91 -10.73
CA ILE A 88 28.58 -28.46 -10.64
C ILE A 88 29.84 -28.14 -9.83
N LEU A 89 30.00 -28.74 -8.64
CA LEU A 89 31.20 -28.51 -7.81
C LEU A 89 32.49 -29.01 -8.48
N GLU A 90 32.41 -30.09 -9.27
CA GLU A 90 33.54 -30.59 -10.06
C GLU A 90 33.94 -29.64 -11.20
N LYS A 91 32.95 -29.10 -11.93
CA LYS A 91 33.19 -28.25 -13.11
C LYS A 91 33.37 -26.77 -12.79
N ALA A 92 32.89 -26.31 -11.64
CA ALA A 92 32.96 -24.93 -11.19
C ALA A 92 33.60 -24.86 -9.78
N PRO A 93 34.92 -25.11 -9.67
CA PRO A 93 35.61 -25.19 -8.37
C PRO A 93 35.64 -23.87 -7.58
N TYR A 94 35.24 -22.76 -8.21
CA TYR A 94 35.06 -21.45 -7.60
C TYR A 94 33.70 -21.28 -6.91
N VAL A 95 32.77 -22.23 -7.06
CA VAL A 95 31.48 -22.25 -6.36
C VAL A 95 31.61 -23.15 -5.14
N SER A 96 31.40 -22.60 -3.94
CA SER A 96 31.35 -23.40 -2.72
C SER A 96 30.02 -24.16 -2.63
N GLU A 97 30.01 -25.26 -1.88
CA GLU A 97 28.79 -26.03 -1.60
C GLU A 97 27.69 -25.16 -0.96
N GLU A 98 28.06 -24.28 -0.04
CA GLU A 98 27.13 -23.33 0.59
C GLU A 98 26.50 -22.36 -0.43
N LEU A 99 27.31 -21.82 -1.35
CA LEU A 99 26.83 -20.94 -2.40
C LEU A 99 25.90 -21.68 -3.36
N LEU A 100 26.26 -22.91 -3.73
CA LEU A 100 25.44 -23.76 -4.60
C LEU A 100 24.08 -24.05 -3.98
N ASN A 101 24.04 -24.48 -2.72
CA ASN A 101 22.78 -24.74 -2.00
C ASN A 101 21.90 -23.49 -1.98
N THR A 102 22.48 -22.32 -1.69
CA THR A 102 21.76 -21.05 -1.71
C THR A 102 21.15 -20.73 -3.08
N CYS A 103 21.88 -21.03 -4.16
CA CYS A 103 21.40 -20.81 -5.52
C CYS A 103 20.26 -21.77 -5.88
N VAL A 104 20.38 -23.05 -5.52
CA VAL A 104 19.36 -24.09 -5.78
C VAL A 104 18.07 -23.77 -5.03
N ASP A 105 18.17 -23.39 -3.75
CA ASP A 105 17.01 -23.02 -2.93
C ASP A 105 16.24 -21.83 -3.51
N LYS A 106 16.98 -20.85 -4.07
CA LYS A 106 16.39 -19.67 -4.73
C LYS A 106 15.80 -19.99 -6.11
N ALA A 107 16.37 -20.97 -6.81
CA ALA A 107 15.88 -21.42 -8.11
C ALA A 107 14.64 -22.33 -7.99
N ASN A 108 14.36 -22.88 -6.80
CA ASN A 108 13.21 -23.75 -6.59
C ASN A 108 11.88 -22.98 -6.76
N PRO A 109 11.05 -23.35 -7.76
CA PRO A 109 9.78 -22.67 -8.03
C PRO A 109 8.77 -22.80 -6.88
N GLU A 110 8.81 -23.90 -6.12
CA GLU A 110 7.96 -24.11 -4.95
C GLU A 110 8.31 -23.10 -3.85
N THR A 111 9.61 -22.86 -3.61
CA THR A 111 10.07 -21.84 -2.64
C THR A 111 9.57 -20.45 -3.02
N LYS A 112 9.62 -20.08 -4.31
CA LYS A 112 9.12 -18.78 -4.79
C LYS A 112 7.60 -18.65 -4.62
N PHE A 113 6.85 -19.71 -4.90
CA PHE A 113 5.41 -19.74 -4.72
C PHE A 113 5.02 -19.61 -3.23
N VAL A 114 5.63 -20.43 -2.37
CA VAL A 114 5.40 -20.41 -0.92
C VAL A 114 5.76 -19.04 -0.35
N LEU A 115 6.90 -18.46 -0.74
CA LEU A 115 7.33 -17.14 -0.27
C LEU A 115 6.31 -16.04 -0.63
N ARG A 116 5.76 -16.09 -1.84
CA ARG A 116 4.69 -15.15 -2.26
C ARG A 116 3.45 -15.30 -1.38
N GLN A 117 2.96 -16.53 -1.20
CA GLN A 117 1.80 -16.82 -0.36
C GLN A 117 2.01 -16.36 1.08
N VAL A 118 3.19 -16.64 1.66
CA VAL A 118 3.56 -16.21 3.02
C VAL A 118 3.61 -14.69 3.15
N THR A 119 4.09 -13.99 2.12
CA THR A 119 4.16 -12.52 2.12
C THR A 119 2.77 -11.89 2.06
N GLU A 120 1.88 -12.44 1.22
CA GLU A 120 0.47 -12.04 1.14
C GLU A 120 -0.24 -12.28 2.48
N LEU A 121 -0.05 -13.46 3.10
CA LEU A 121 -0.59 -13.77 4.43
C LEU A 121 -0.04 -12.84 5.52
N LYS A 122 1.27 -12.54 5.51
CA LYS A 122 1.89 -11.62 6.47
C LYS A 122 1.29 -10.23 6.37
N PHE A 123 1.00 -9.76 5.16
CA PHE A 123 0.33 -8.48 4.94
C PHE A 123 -1.07 -8.46 5.55
N GLU A 124 -1.88 -9.49 5.30
CA GLU A 124 -3.22 -9.60 5.88
C GLU A 124 -3.19 -9.71 7.41
N VAL A 125 -2.27 -10.51 7.96
CA VAL A 125 -2.09 -10.62 9.42
C VAL A 125 -1.71 -9.27 10.04
N ASN A 126 -0.83 -8.49 9.40
CA ASN A 126 -0.45 -7.16 9.89
C ASN A 126 -1.60 -6.14 9.83
N LYS A 127 -2.63 -6.38 9.02
CA LYS A 127 -3.82 -5.54 8.93
C LYS A 127 -4.84 -5.84 10.03
N MET A 128 -4.85 -7.06 10.58
CA MET A 128 -5.81 -7.48 11.61
C MET A 128 -5.78 -6.63 12.88
N PRO A 129 -4.61 -6.23 13.46
CA PRO A 129 -4.57 -5.37 14.63
C PRO A 129 -5.33 -4.05 14.44
N LEU A 130 -5.24 -3.44 13.25
CA LEU A 130 -5.96 -2.21 12.94
C LEU A 130 -7.49 -2.41 12.94
N GLN A 131 -7.95 -3.58 12.50
CA GLN A 131 -9.36 -3.92 12.53
C GLN A 131 -9.84 -4.25 13.96
N ILE A 132 -9.02 -4.95 14.75
CA ILE A 132 -9.29 -5.23 16.16
C ILE A 132 -9.40 -3.92 16.94
N ASP A 133 -8.44 -3.01 16.82
CA ASP A 133 -8.49 -1.67 17.45
C ASP A 133 -9.77 -0.91 17.07
N ARG A 134 -10.22 -1.03 15.82
CA ARG A 134 -11.47 -0.40 15.37
C ARG A 134 -12.68 -1.04 16.06
N ILE A 135 -12.74 -2.36 16.13
CA ILE A 135 -13.83 -3.10 16.79
C ILE A 135 -13.85 -2.79 18.29
N GLU A 136 -12.71 -2.79 18.97
CA GLU A 136 -12.60 -2.46 20.39
C GLU A 136 -13.08 -1.04 20.67
N LYS A 137 -12.72 -0.07 19.82
CA LYS A 137 -13.26 1.29 19.91
C LYS A 137 -14.77 1.32 19.73
N LEU A 138 -15.33 0.60 18.74
CA LEU A 138 -16.79 0.54 18.56
C LEU A 138 -17.50 -0.07 19.78
N LEU A 139 -16.97 -1.17 20.32
CA LEU A 139 -17.52 -1.85 21.50
C LEU A 139 -17.42 -0.99 22.77
N SER A 140 -16.28 -0.34 23.00
CA SER A 140 -16.12 0.57 24.14
C SER A 140 -17.12 1.72 24.09
N ASN A 141 -17.45 2.23 22.90
CA ASN A 141 -18.43 3.30 22.75
C ASN A 141 -19.87 2.80 22.97
N PHE A 142 -20.22 1.62 22.44
CA PHE A 142 -21.53 1.00 22.68
C PHE A 142 -21.78 0.74 24.18
N MET A 143 -20.76 0.26 24.91
CA MET A 143 -20.88 0.04 26.35
C MET A 143 -21.04 1.34 27.15
N THR A 144 -20.44 2.45 26.72
CA THR A 144 -20.64 3.76 27.37
C THR A 144 -22.00 4.39 27.08
N GLU A 145 -22.66 4.08 25.96
CA GLU A 145 -23.99 4.64 25.65
C GLU A 145 -25.11 3.98 26.47
N ASN A 146 -25.00 2.68 26.81
CA ASN A 146 -25.98 2.00 27.65
C ASN A 146 -25.96 2.41 29.14
N VAL A 147 -24.99 3.22 29.57
CA VAL A 147 -24.92 3.78 30.93
C VAL A 147 -25.57 5.16 31.03
N LEU A 148 -25.88 5.82 29.89
CA LEU A 148 -26.68 7.05 29.85
C LEU A 148 -28.12 6.72 29.46
N GLY A 149 -28.76 5.89 30.28
CA GLY A 149 -30.21 5.76 30.28
C GLY A 149 -30.84 7.10 30.66
N GLU A 150 -31.49 7.74 29.69
CA GLU A 150 -32.68 8.57 29.92
C GLU A 150 -33.47 8.54 28.61
N GLY A 151 -34.69 8.00 28.69
CA GLY A 151 -35.58 7.85 27.56
C GLY A 151 -35.89 9.20 26.91
N ASP A 152 -35.95 9.22 25.59
CA ASP A 152 -36.68 10.26 24.88
C ASP A 152 -37.50 9.57 23.79
N ASN A 153 -38.82 9.77 23.89
CA ASN A 153 -39.84 9.29 22.97
C ASN A 153 -39.94 10.21 21.73
N ASP A 154 -38.88 10.97 21.46
CA ASP A 154 -38.68 11.71 20.21
C ASP A 154 -38.07 10.74 19.22
N GLY A 155 -38.79 10.42 18.13
CA GLY A 155 -38.24 9.64 17.03
C GLY A 155 -36.84 10.13 16.68
N ASP A 156 -35.86 9.21 16.66
CA ASP A 156 -34.42 9.53 16.63
C ASP A 156 -34.12 10.69 15.68
N PHE A 157 -33.76 11.86 16.23
CA PHE A 157 -33.57 13.09 15.45
C PHE A 157 -32.48 12.94 14.37
N LEU A 158 -31.63 11.91 14.50
CA LEU A 158 -30.64 11.49 13.50
C LEU A 158 -31.27 10.88 12.24
N ASN A 159 -32.57 10.58 12.24
CA ASN A 159 -33.31 10.18 11.03
C ASN A 159 -33.53 11.35 10.05
N ASN A 160 -33.31 12.59 10.50
CA ASN A 160 -33.50 13.79 9.69
C ASN A 160 -32.29 14.14 8.80
N ILE A 161 -31.18 13.39 8.89
CA ILE A 161 -30.01 13.55 8.02
C ILE A 161 -29.97 12.42 6.96
N PRO A 162 -29.48 12.69 5.73
CA PRO A 162 -28.80 13.90 5.28
C PRO A 162 -29.75 15.06 4.97
N LEU A 163 -29.28 16.29 5.21
CA LEU A 163 -30.03 17.53 5.08
C LEU A 163 -29.98 18.01 3.62
N GLY A 164 -31.15 18.10 2.98
CA GLY A 164 -31.28 18.39 1.55
C GLY A 164 -31.61 19.84 1.17
N SER A 165 -31.83 20.74 2.14
CA SER A 165 -32.17 22.14 1.88
C SER A 165 -31.56 23.10 2.89
N ILE A 166 -31.51 24.40 2.54
CA ILE A 166 -31.03 25.46 3.45
C ILE A 166 -31.90 25.50 4.71
N ASP A 167 -33.22 25.39 4.57
CA ASP A 167 -34.14 25.45 5.71
C ASP A 167 -33.96 24.24 6.65
N ALA A 168 -33.76 23.04 6.08
CA ALA A 168 -33.47 21.85 6.86
C ALA A 168 -32.14 22.01 7.63
N ILE A 169 -31.11 22.56 6.98
CA ILE A 169 -29.81 22.84 7.62
C ILE A 169 -29.97 23.83 8.76
N ASN A 170 -30.64 24.95 8.54
CA ASN A 170 -30.79 26.00 9.56
C ASN A 170 -31.65 25.54 10.75
N SER A 171 -32.73 24.80 10.48
CA SER A 171 -33.58 24.22 11.52
C SER A 171 -32.78 23.23 12.38
N PHE A 172 -32.10 22.28 11.72
CA PHE A 172 -31.30 21.28 12.39
C PHE A 172 -30.12 21.89 13.16
N ASP A 173 -29.45 22.90 12.60
CA ASP A 173 -28.36 23.61 13.28
C ASP A 173 -28.84 24.33 14.55
N SER A 174 -30.04 24.93 14.49
CA SER A 174 -30.67 25.59 15.65
C SER A 174 -31.06 24.59 16.74
N GLU A 175 -31.51 23.40 16.35
CA GLU A 175 -31.87 22.31 17.27
C GLU A 175 -30.63 21.79 18.02
N ILE A 176 -29.54 21.47 17.32
CA ILE A 176 -28.30 21.00 17.97
C ILE A 176 -27.59 22.11 18.75
N LYS A 177 -27.82 23.37 18.40
CA LYS A 177 -27.28 24.53 19.13
C LYS A 177 -27.97 24.72 20.48
N SER A 178 -29.28 24.44 20.54
CA SER A 178 -30.07 24.56 21.77
C SER A 178 -30.00 23.31 22.65
N ASP A 179 -29.85 22.12 22.07
CA ASP A 179 -29.77 20.85 22.80
C ASP A 179 -28.36 20.22 22.78
N LYS A 180 -27.66 20.34 23.90
CA LYS A 180 -26.33 19.75 24.12
C LYS A 180 -26.32 18.22 24.04
N ARG A 181 -27.44 17.55 24.34
CA ARG A 181 -27.57 16.08 24.22
C ARG A 181 -27.58 15.70 22.74
N LYS A 182 -28.37 16.40 21.91
CA LYS A 182 -28.39 16.22 20.45
C LYS A 182 -27.03 16.53 19.82
N PHE A 183 -26.34 17.60 20.25
CA PHE A 183 -24.96 17.89 19.84
C PHE A 183 -24.03 16.70 20.12
N LYS A 184 -24.05 16.15 21.35
CA LYS A 184 -23.18 15.03 21.74
C LYS A 184 -23.50 13.76 20.94
N LYS A 185 -24.78 13.43 20.76
CA LYS A 185 -25.23 12.28 19.96
C LYS A 185 -24.74 12.40 18.52
N LEU A 186 -24.88 13.58 17.91
CA LEU A 186 -24.40 13.80 16.54
C LEU A 186 -22.87 13.74 16.45
N ALA A 187 -22.15 14.37 17.38
CA ALA A 187 -20.69 14.28 17.42
C ALA A 187 -20.21 12.84 17.57
N HIS A 188 -20.95 12.03 18.34
CA HIS A 188 -20.68 10.62 18.50
C HIS A 188 -20.90 9.85 17.19
N LEU A 189 -22.05 10.04 16.54
CA LEU A 189 -22.35 9.43 15.24
C LEU A 189 -21.25 9.71 14.21
N LEU A 190 -20.83 10.97 14.09
CA LEU A 190 -19.79 11.35 13.15
C LEU A 190 -18.45 10.70 13.50
N TYR A 191 -18.07 10.70 14.78
CA TYR A 191 -16.85 10.03 15.25
C TYR A 191 -16.80 8.54 14.83
N LEU A 192 -17.94 7.84 14.81
CA LEU A 192 -18.00 6.43 14.41
C LEU A 192 -17.73 6.19 12.91
N LEU A 193 -17.90 7.21 12.05
CA LEU A 193 -17.63 7.09 10.61
C LEU A 193 -16.13 6.93 10.33
N GLY A 194 -15.29 7.63 11.09
CA GLY A 194 -13.83 7.51 11.06
C GLY A 194 -13.17 7.88 9.72
N GLY A 195 -11.93 7.41 9.55
CA GLY A 195 -11.06 7.64 8.39
C GLY A 195 -9.58 7.60 8.77
N ASP A 196 -8.68 7.37 7.81
CA ASP A 196 -7.22 7.29 8.05
C ASP A 196 -6.51 8.64 7.89
N THR A 197 -7.17 9.63 7.27
CA THR A 197 -6.68 11.00 7.11
C THR A 197 -7.75 12.01 7.46
N THR A 198 -7.34 13.22 7.88
CA THR A 198 -8.26 14.35 8.14
C THR A 198 -9.20 14.60 6.95
N GLN A 199 -8.71 14.48 5.72
CA GLN A 199 -9.52 14.63 4.51
C GLN A 199 -10.64 13.60 4.43
N LYS A 200 -10.32 12.30 4.59
CA LYS A 200 -11.34 11.23 4.51
C LYS A 200 -12.35 11.32 5.65
N ILE A 201 -11.91 11.68 6.85
CA ILE A 201 -12.79 11.87 8.02
C ILE A 201 -13.81 12.98 7.74
N VAL A 202 -13.32 14.18 7.37
CA VAL A 202 -14.19 15.33 7.10
C VAL A 202 -15.13 15.05 5.92
N TYR A 203 -14.65 14.39 4.88
CA TYR A 203 -15.47 14.00 3.73
C TYR A 203 -16.62 13.05 4.14
N SER A 204 -16.33 12.01 4.92
CA SER A 204 -17.34 11.08 5.45
C SER A 204 -18.37 11.80 6.33
N HIS A 205 -17.93 12.72 7.18
CA HIS A 205 -18.83 13.52 8.01
C HIS A 205 -19.77 14.37 7.15
N MET A 206 -19.25 15.08 6.16
CA MET A 206 -20.05 15.94 5.28
C MET A 206 -21.09 15.15 4.50
N ASN A 207 -20.70 14.00 3.92
CA ASN A 207 -21.61 13.10 3.21
C ASN A 207 -22.74 12.56 4.08
N LYS A 208 -22.47 12.33 5.37
CA LYS A 208 -23.52 11.87 6.30
C LYS A 208 -24.49 12.99 6.66
N LEU A 209 -24.01 14.24 6.75
CA LEU A 209 -24.78 15.38 7.23
C LEU A 209 -25.63 16.05 6.15
N ILE A 210 -25.10 16.21 4.92
CA ILE A 210 -25.69 17.09 3.91
C ILE A 210 -25.68 16.40 2.55
N THR A 211 -26.75 16.54 1.77
CA THR A 211 -26.79 16.00 0.41
C THR A 211 -25.93 16.82 -0.55
N ASN A 212 -25.64 16.28 -1.74
CA ASN A 212 -24.86 17.01 -2.75
C ASN A 212 -25.56 18.31 -3.17
N GLU A 213 -26.88 18.29 -3.30
CA GLU A 213 -27.73 19.40 -3.76
C GLU A 213 -27.70 20.56 -2.75
N ALA A 214 -27.73 20.27 -1.46
CA ALA A 214 -27.55 21.30 -0.44
C ALA A 214 -26.08 21.72 -0.30
N GLY A 215 -25.15 20.77 -0.45
CA GLY A 215 -23.72 20.98 -0.34
C GLY A 215 -23.18 22.03 -1.31
N VAL A 216 -23.69 22.10 -2.55
CA VAL A 216 -23.25 23.10 -3.54
C VAL A 216 -23.49 24.55 -3.09
N LEU A 217 -24.47 24.78 -2.21
CA LEU A 217 -24.86 26.09 -1.70
C LEU A 217 -23.91 26.62 -0.63
N TYR A 218 -23.08 25.74 -0.05
CA TYR A 218 -22.15 26.06 1.02
C TYR A 218 -20.68 25.99 0.56
N SER A 219 -19.85 26.75 1.26
CA SER A 219 -18.39 26.56 1.25
C SER A 219 -17.86 26.83 2.65
N GLY A 220 -16.63 26.39 2.96
CA GLY A 220 -16.03 26.64 4.26
C GLY A 220 -16.18 28.09 4.74
N GLN A 221 -15.69 29.06 3.97
CA GLN A 221 -15.68 30.48 4.33
C GLN A 221 -16.79 31.33 3.68
N GLY A 222 -17.67 30.74 2.86
CA GLY A 222 -18.69 31.50 2.12
C GLY A 222 -18.16 32.25 0.90
N LYS A 223 -17.17 31.68 0.18
CA LYS A 223 -16.63 32.28 -1.05
C LYS A 223 -17.55 32.02 -2.25
N LYS A 224 -17.39 32.82 -3.31
CA LYS A 224 -18.13 32.66 -4.58
C LYS A 224 -19.67 32.68 -4.42
N LYS A 225 -20.18 33.59 -3.58
CA LYS A 225 -21.62 33.74 -3.27
C LYS A 225 -22.26 32.53 -2.56
N LYS A 226 -21.45 31.61 -2.03
CA LYS A 226 -21.92 30.47 -1.22
C LYS A 226 -22.06 30.86 0.25
N LEU A 227 -22.85 30.11 1.00
CA LEU A 227 -23.03 30.31 2.44
C LEU A 227 -21.81 29.78 3.23
N PRO A 228 -21.43 30.43 4.34
CA PRO A 228 -20.28 30.05 5.16
C PRO A 228 -20.63 28.89 6.10
N PHE A 229 -20.22 27.68 5.74
CA PHE A 229 -20.47 26.48 6.55
C PHE A 229 -19.78 26.55 7.93
N MET A 230 -18.62 27.19 8.02
CA MET A 230 -17.89 27.34 9.29
C MET A 230 -18.62 28.16 10.36
N ASN A 231 -19.69 28.88 9.98
CA ASN A 231 -20.50 29.63 10.94
C ASN A 231 -21.60 28.78 11.59
N LEU A 232 -21.83 27.56 11.09
CA LEU A 232 -22.83 26.63 11.61
C LEU A 232 -22.30 25.86 12.82
N THR A 233 -23.20 25.50 13.72
CA THR A 233 -22.93 24.58 14.83
C THR A 233 -22.50 23.20 14.34
N LEU A 234 -23.01 22.76 13.18
CA LEU A 234 -22.59 21.55 12.47
C LEU A 234 -21.07 21.48 12.23
N TYR A 235 -20.43 22.61 11.95
CA TYR A 235 -18.97 22.66 11.81
C TYR A 235 -18.25 22.33 13.14
N ASN A 236 -18.76 22.86 14.26
CA ASN A 236 -18.21 22.56 15.58
C ASN A 236 -18.37 21.07 15.93
N VAL A 237 -19.48 20.44 15.53
CA VAL A 237 -19.68 19.00 15.69
C VAL A 237 -18.61 18.22 14.93
N ILE A 238 -18.31 18.60 13.68
CA ILE A 238 -17.24 18.00 12.87
C ILE A 238 -15.88 18.16 13.56
N LEU A 239 -15.57 19.34 14.11
CA LEU A 239 -14.31 19.56 14.83
C LEU A 239 -14.17 18.60 16.02
N VAL A 240 -15.22 18.50 16.84
CA VAL A 240 -15.22 17.64 18.03
C VAL A 240 -15.08 16.17 17.63
N ALA A 241 -15.87 15.70 16.66
CA ALA A 241 -15.82 14.33 16.18
C ALA A 241 -14.45 13.97 15.59
N THR A 242 -13.89 14.87 14.76
CA THR A 242 -12.60 14.64 14.09
C THR A 242 -11.45 14.58 15.08
N ARG A 243 -11.42 15.49 16.06
CA ARG A 243 -10.39 15.49 17.12
C ARG A 243 -10.50 14.30 18.06
N LYS A 244 -11.72 13.83 18.31
CA LYS A 244 -11.95 12.60 19.10
C LYS A 244 -11.38 11.38 18.37
N TRP A 245 -11.46 11.34 17.04
CA TRP A 245 -10.92 10.24 16.24
C TRP A 245 -9.40 10.35 16.00
N LEU A 246 -8.94 11.54 15.61
CA LEU A 246 -7.55 11.86 15.31
C LEU A 246 -7.11 13.02 16.22
N SER A 247 -6.53 12.67 17.37
CA SER A 247 -6.14 13.65 18.42
C SER A 247 -5.11 14.67 17.96
N THR A 248 -4.35 14.39 16.90
CA THR A 248 -3.34 15.29 16.31
C THR A 248 -3.93 16.30 15.33
N ALA A 249 -5.20 16.18 14.95
CA ALA A 249 -5.82 17.06 13.96
C ALA A 249 -6.00 18.49 14.50
N THR A 250 -5.44 19.47 13.79
CA THR A 250 -5.60 20.89 14.13
C THR A 250 -6.85 21.49 13.48
N ASP A 251 -7.32 22.63 14.00
CA ASP A 251 -8.42 23.38 13.35
C ASP A 251 -8.06 23.80 11.94
N VAL A 252 -6.78 24.11 11.68
CA VAL A 252 -6.29 24.49 10.35
C VAL A 252 -6.41 23.31 9.39
N ASP A 253 -6.02 22.11 9.83
CA ASP A 253 -6.09 20.90 9.00
C ASP A 253 -7.52 20.60 8.60
N ILE A 254 -8.46 20.65 9.55
CA ILE A 254 -9.89 20.37 9.33
C ILE A 254 -10.51 21.45 8.45
N LYS A 255 -10.20 22.72 8.73
CA LYS A 255 -10.67 23.88 7.96
C LYS A 255 -10.28 23.79 6.48
N ASN A 256 -9.05 23.36 6.20
CA ASN A 256 -8.56 23.22 4.84
C ASN A 256 -9.35 22.17 4.04
N GLN A 257 -9.84 21.10 4.68
CA GLN A 257 -10.59 20.05 3.98
C GLN A 257 -11.95 20.54 3.45
N LEU A 258 -12.59 21.47 4.17
CA LEU A 258 -13.87 22.08 3.75
C LEU A 258 -13.70 23.09 2.60
N HIS A 259 -12.46 23.44 2.27
CA HIS A 259 -12.13 24.37 1.19
C HIS A 259 -11.89 23.66 -0.16
N PHE A 260 -11.52 22.37 -0.14
CA PHE A 260 -11.11 21.61 -1.32
C PHE A 260 -12.05 20.45 -1.71
N SER A 261 -12.90 19.97 -0.80
CA SER A 261 -13.41 18.58 -0.89
C SER A 261 -14.93 18.42 -1.00
N TRP A 262 -15.75 19.49 -0.90
CA TRP A 262 -17.20 19.31 -0.85
C TRP A 262 -18.03 20.40 -1.56
N PRO A 263 -19.00 20.00 -2.42
CA PRO A 263 -19.00 18.77 -3.21
C PRO A 263 -18.04 18.94 -4.41
N GLN A 264 -17.10 18.01 -4.59
CA GLN A 264 -16.44 17.88 -5.90
C GLN A 264 -17.45 17.32 -6.89
N GLN A 265 -17.53 17.95 -8.06
CA GLN A 265 -18.42 17.59 -9.15
C GLN A 265 -18.31 16.09 -9.42
N SER A 266 -19.44 15.38 -9.39
CA SER A 266 -19.54 14.12 -10.12
C SER A 266 -19.21 14.45 -11.57
N HIS A 267 -18.05 14.02 -12.05
CA HIS A 267 -17.82 13.92 -13.47
C HIS A 267 -18.86 12.93 -14.00
N ALA A 268 -19.85 13.47 -14.72
CA ALA A 268 -20.46 12.75 -15.83
C ALA A 268 -19.44 12.69 -16.97
#